data_AF-A0A965K8Y6-F1
#
_entry.id   AF-A0A965K8Y6-F1
#
_cell.length_a   1.000
_cell.length_b   1.000
_cell.length_c   1.000
_cell.angle_alpha   90.00
_cell.angle_beta   90.00
_cell.angle_gamma   90.00
#
_symmetry.space_group_name_H-M   'P 1'
#
loop_
_entity.id
_entity.type
_entity.pdbx_description
1 polymer ?
#
loop_
_entity_poly.entity_id
_entity_poly.type
_entity_poly.pdbx_seq_one_letter_code
_entity_poly.pdbx_strand_id
1 'polypeptide(L)'
;MNAALQNGKIQTDVTVGEVYTIDAKAKPVRVIPGQYYEQGSTFSTKEDSTIQLVFSNGAILLLSPNTTVVVRTFKQVPINLPTPGKYLEV
;
A
#
# COMPACT_ATOMS: atom_id res chain seq x y z
N MET A 1 23.88 -7.42 -10.46
CA MET A 1 23.04 -6.24 -10.77
C MET A 1 22.58 -5.63 -9.45
N ASN A 2 22.95 -4.39 -9.14
CA ASN A 2 22.34 -3.67 -8.01
C ASN A 2 21.01 -3.10 -8.47
N ALA A 3 19.90 -3.71 -8.05
CA ALA A 3 18.57 -3.17 -8.34
C ALA A 3 18.38 -1.87 -7.53
N ALA A 4 18.14 -0.76 -8.24
CA ALA A 4 17.97 0.55 -7.62
C ALA A 4 16.66 0.60 -6.80
N LEU A 5 16.68 1.32 -5.68
CA LEU A 5 15.46 1.59 -4.90
C LEU A 5 14.45 2.37 -5.76
N GLN A 6 13.22 1.89 -5.79
CA GLN A 6 12.10 2.50 -6.50
C GLN A 6 10.97 2.84 -5.52
N ASN A 7 10.09 3.76 -5.94
CA ASN A 7 8.84 4.01 -5.23
C ASN A 7 8.00 2.73 -5.27
N GLY A 8 7.58 2.28 -4.09
CA GLY A 8 6.60 1.20 -4.01
C GLY A 8 5.17 1.73 -4.15
N LYS A 9 4.24 0.83 -4.42
CA LYS A 9 2.80 1.11 -4.53
C LYS A 9 2.05 0.42 -3.41
N ILE A 10 0.95 1.01 -3.00
CA ILE A 10 0.07 0.46 -1.96
C ILE A 10 -1.29 0.25 -2.62
N GLN A 11 -1.75 -0.99 -2.69
CA GLN A 11 -3.11 -1.31 -3.07
C GLN A 11 -3.95 -1.44 -1.81
N THR A 12 -5.20 -1.03 -1.90
CA THR A 12 -6.15 -1.17 -0.80
C THR A 12 -7.12 -2.31 -1.06
N ASP A 13 -7.46 -3.04 -0.01
CA ASP A 13 -8.53 -4.02 -0.01
C ASP A 13 -9.37 -3.79 1.26
N VAL A 14 -10.55 -3.18 1.11
CA VAL A 14 -11.40 -2.85 2.26
C VAL A 14 -12.10 -4.11 2.71
N THR A 15 -11.84 -4.50 3.95
CA THR A 15 -12.37 -5.74 4.51
C THR A 15 -13.74 -5.51 5.14
N VAL A 16 -13.92 -4.39 5.86
CA VAL A 16 -15.20 -4.00 6.51
C VAL A 16 -15.32 -2.48 6.61
N GLY A 17 -16.53 -1.93 6.43
CA GLY A 17 -16.86 -0.55 6.77
C GLY A 17 -16.36 0.51 5.77
N GLU A 18 -16.28 1.76 6.24
CA GLU A 18 -15.82 2.90 5.44
C GLU A 18 -14.44 3.39 5.85
N VAL A 19 -13.55 3.52 4.88
CA VAL A 19 -12.16 3.92 5.08
C VAL A 19 -11.87 5.17 4.28
N TYR A 20 -11.08 6.07 4.83
CA TYR A 20 -10.78 7.35 4.20
C TYR A 20 -9.27 7.55 4.11
N THR A 21 -8.84 8.18 3.02
CA THR A 21 -7.52 8.75 2.86
C THR A 21 -7.57 10.27 2.97
N ILE A 22 -6.43 10.90 3.20
CA ILE A 22 -6.28 12.35 3.06
C ILE A 22 -5.67 12.65 1.69
N ASP A 23 -6.29 13.53 0.91
CA ASP A 23 -5.78 13.97 -0.39
C ASP A 23 -4.72 15.09 -0.28
N ALA A 24 -4.16 15.50 -1.42
CA ALA A 24 -3.17 16.58 -1.49
C ALA A 24 -3.69 17.95 -0.99
N LYS A 25 -5.00 18.11 -0.81
CA LYS A 25 -5.67 19.31 -0.29
C LYS A 25 -6.11 19.15 1.17
N ALA A 26 -5.60 18.13 1.86
CA ALA A 26 -5.95 17.79 3.24
C ALA A 26 -7.43 17.42 3.44
N LYS A 27 -8.13 16.94 2.40
CA LYS A 27 -9.53 16.53 2.50
C LYS A 27 -9.67 15.01 2.64
N PRO A 28 -10.60 14.52 3.48
CA PRO A 28 -10.95 13.10 3.51
C PRO A 28 -11.57 12.67 2.19
N VAL A 29 -11.01 11.63 1.58
CA VAL A 29 -11.53 10.98 0.37
C VAL A 29 -11.75 9.50 0.70
N ARG A 30 -12.92 8.98 0.36
CA ARG A 30 -13.23 7.57 0.60
C ARG A 30 -12.26 6.68 -0.19
N VAL A 31 -11.70 5.69 0.48
CA VAL A 31 -10.86 4.68 -0.15
C VAL A 31 -11.73 3.73 -0.95
N ILE A 32 -11.28 3.41 -2.17
CA ILE A 32 -11.95 2.47 -3.06
C ILE A 32 -11.09 1.19 -3.12
N PRO A 33 -11.64 0.01 -2.78
CA PRO A 33 -10.91 -1.25 -2.92
C PRO A 33 -10.34 -1.43 -4.32
N GLY A 34 -9.13 -1.98 -4.38
CA GLY A 34 -8.38 -2.16 -5.62
C GLY A 34 -7.64 -0.91 -6.11
N GLN A 35 -7.89 0.27 -5.53
CA GLN A 35 -7.18 1.49 -5.91
C GLN A 35 -5.73 1.47 -5.41
N TYR A 36 -4.82 1.92 -6.27
CA TYR A 36 -3.41 2.13 -5.94
C TYR A 36 -3.19 3.55 -5.39
N TYR A 37 -2.33 3.60 -4.38
CA TYR A 37 -1.87 4.80 -3.70
C TYR A 37 -0.35 4.83 -3.71
N GLU A 38 0.19 6.05 -3.75
CA GLU A 38 1.63 6.30 -3.67
C GLU A 38 2.04 6.71 -2.24
N GLN A 39 3.35 6.81 -2.01
CA GLN A 39 3.90 7.41 -0.80
C GLN A 39 3.32 8.82 -0.55
N GLY A 40 3.18 9.21 0.71
CA GLY A 40 2.50 10.42 1.15
C GLY A 40 1.03 10.21 1.52
N SER A 41 0.48 9.02 1.28
CA SER A 41 -0.90 8.69 1.62
C SER A 41 -1.10 8.48 3.12
N THR A 42 -2.24 8.92 3.64
CA THR A 42 -2.68 8.66 5.02
C THR A 42 -3.93 7.83 4.98
N PHE A 43 -3.99 6.72 5.70
CA PHE A 43 -5.17 5.87 5.79
C PHE A 43 -5.74 5.95 7.21
N SER A 44 -7.05 6.19 7.32
CA SER A 44 -7.75 6.26 8.60
C SER A 44 -9.00 5.38 8.58
N THR A 45 -9.11 4.49 9.56
CA THR A 45 -10.28 3.65 9.84
C THR A 45 -11.14 4.26 10.93
N LYS A 46 -12.47 4.13 10.81
CA LYS A 46 -13.46 4.47 11.85
C LYS A 46 -13.69 3.29 12.81
N GLU A 47 -14.62 3.43 13.75
CA GLU A 47 -14.92 2.48 14.83
C GLU A 47 -15.37 1.08 14.35
N ASP A 48 -15.95 0.99 13.16
CA ASP A 48 -16.47 -0.23 12.54
C ASP A 48 -15.72 -0.62 11.25
N SER A 49 -14.59 0.04 10.97
CA SER A 49 -13.88 -0.13 9.70
C SER A 49 -12.56 -0.87 9.86
N THR A 50 -12.28 -1.75 8.90
CA THR A 50 -10.96 -2.39 8.74
C THR A 50 -10.51 -2.32 7.29
N ILE A 51 -9.21 -2.19 7.08
CA ILE A 51 -8.60 -2.16 5.75
C ILE A 51 -7.33 -2.97 5.70
N GLN A 52 -7.16 -3.70 4.62
CA GLN A 52 -5.90 -4.32 4.26
C GLN A 52 -5.15 -3.43 3.26
N LEU A 53 -3.92 -3.07 3.61
CA LEU A 53 -2.97 -2.42 2.72
C LEU A 53 -2.03 -3.48 2.17
N VAL A 54 -2.02 -3.65 0.86
CA VAL A 54 -1.15 -4.59 0.14
C VAL A 54 -0.04 -3.81 -0.54
N PHE A 55 1.18 -3.98 -0.06
CA PHE A 55 2.36 -3.30 -0.59
C PHE A 55 2.91 -4.08 -1.77
N SER A 56 3.44 -3.38 -2.77
CA SER A 56 3.98 -4.00 -3.99
C SER A 56 5.19 -4.92 -3.80
N ASN A 57 5.76 -4.96 -2.59
CA ASN A 57 6.81 -5.91 -2.19
C ASN A 57 6.23 -7.19 -1.56
N GLY A 58 4.90 -7.36 -1.54
CA GLY A 58 4.20 -8.48 -0.93
C GLY A 58 3.90 -8.33 0.56
N ALA A 59 4.35 -7.25 1.21
CA ALA A 59 3.97 -7.00 2.60
C ALA A 59 2.47 -6.65 2.70
N ILE A 60 1.85 -7.06 3.80
CA ILE A 60 0.43 -6.82 4.07
C ILE A 60 0.31 -6.18 5.45
N LEU A 61 -0.48 -5.11 5.54
CA LEU A 61 -0.82 -4.46 6.81
C LEU A 61 -2.34 -4.40 6.95
N LEU A 62 -2.87 -5.08 7.96
CA LEU A 62 -4.29 -4.97 8.33
C LEU A 62 -4.44 -3.88 9.40
N LEU A 63 -5.25 -2.87 9.12
CA LEU A 63 -5.58 -1.82 10.08
C LEU A 63 -6.88 -2.17 10.79
N SER A 64 -6.79 -2.23 12.12
CA SER A 64 -7.94 -2.31 13.02
C SER A 64 -8.79 -1.04 12.98
N PRO A 65 -9.98 -1.04 13.60
CA PRO A 65 -10.76 0.16 13.81
C PRO A 65 -9.99 1.27 14.53
N ASN A 66 -10.42 2.52 14.33
CA ASN A 66 -9.86 3.72 14.96
C ASN A 66 -8.34 3.88 14.82
N THR A 67 -7.78 3.40 13.71
CA THR A 67 -6.35 3.40 13.43
C THR A 67 -6.05 4.42 12.34
N THR A 68 -4.95 5.17 12.51
CA THR A 68 -4.42 6.04 11.46
C THR A 68 -2.98 5.67 11.15
N VAL A 69 -2.69 5.45 9.87
CA VAL A 69 -1.35 5.17 9.37
C VAL A 69 -0.98 6.18 8.30
N VAL A 70 0.20 6.78 8.44
CA VAL A 70 0.76 7.69 7.44
C VAL A 70 1.94 7.01 6.77
N VAL A 71 1.82 6.67 5.48
CA VAL A 71 2.90 6.07 4.72
C VAL A 71 3.67 7.19 4.00
N ARG A 72 4.56 7.88 4.74
CA ARG A 72 5.34 9.02 4.20
C ARG A 72 6.29 8.61 3.08
N THR A 73 6.96 7.48 3.26
CA THR A 73 7.93 6.94 2.31
C THR A 73 7.74 5.44 2.23
N PHE A 74 7.63 4.92 1.01
CA PHE A 74 7.68 3.49 0.76
C PHE A 74 8.60 3.25 -0.44
N LYS A 75 9.77 2.68 -0.15
CA LYS A 75 10.77 2.30 -1.15
C LYS A 75 10.93 0.80 -1.13
N GLN A 76 11.13 0.23 -2.30
CA GLN A 76 11.40 -1.19 -2.46
C GLN A 76 12.49 -1.40 -3.50
N VAL A 77 13.17 -2.53 -3.38
CA VAL A 77 13.95 -3.07 -4.49
C VAL A 77 12.98 -3.88 -5.35
N PRO A 78 12.78 -3.52 -6.63
CA PRO A 78 11.90 -4.30 -7.50
C PRO A 78 12.45 -5.72 -7.64
N ILE A 79 11.60 -6.72 -7.40
CA ILE A 79 11.92 -8.09 -7.75
C ILE A 79 11.74 -8.18 -9.27
N ASN A 80 12.84 -8.11 -10.01
CA ASN A 80 12.86 -8.62 -11.37
C ASN A 80 12.78 -10.14 -11.27
N LEU A 81 11.55 -10.69 -11.27
CA LEU A 81 11.40 -12.11 -11.54
C LEU A 81 12.05 -12.34 -12.90
N PRO A 82 13.02 -13.26 -13.00
CA PRO A 82 13.58 -13.56 -14.30
C PRO A 82 12.44 -14.03 -15.20
N THR A 83 12.51 -13.61 -16.46
CA THR A 83 11.60 -14.07 -17.52
C THR A 83 11.44 -15.59 -17.41
N PRO A 84 10.22 -16.15 -17.54
CA PRO A 84 10.02 -17.59 -17.48
C PRO A 84 11.09 -18.31 -18.32
N GLY A 85 11.92 -19.15 -17.67
CA GLY A 85 13.02 -19.87 -18.32
C GLY A 85 14.44 -19.39 -17.98
N LYS A 86 14.65 -18.34 -17.17
CA LYS A 86 15.96 -18.02 -16.60
C LYS A 86 15.94 -18.25 -15.09
N TYR A 87 16.66 -19.25 -14.58
CA TYR A 87 16.92 -19.35 -13.15
C TYR A 87 18.04 -18.37 -12.78
N LEU A 88 17.99 -17.86 -11.55
CA LEU A 88 19.15 -17.18 -10.97
C LEU A 88 20.22 -18.25 -10.73
N GLU A 89 21.28 -18.23 -11.53
CA GLU A 89 22.49 -18.98 -11.21
C GLU A 89 23.08 -18.37 -9.93
N VAL A 90 23.34 -19.24 -8.95
CA VAL A 90 23.88 -18.90 -7.63
C VAL A 90 25.39 -19.03 -7.65
#